data_AF-A0A2G5HHD1-F1
#
_entry.id   AF-A0A2G5HHD1-F1
#
_cell.length_a   1.000
_cell.length_b   1.000
_cell.length_c   1.000
_cell.angle_alpha   90.00
_cell.angle_beta   90.00
_cell.angle_gamma   90.00
#
_symmetry.space_group_name_H-M   'P 1'
#
loop_
_entity.id
_entity.type
_entity.pdbx_description
1 polymer ?
#
loop_
_entity_poly.entity_id
_entity_poly.type
_entity_poly.pdbx_seq_one_letter_code
_entity_poly.pdbx_strand_id
1 'polypeptide(L)'
;MNSQSNHLGLRLPALLERHDRLDLNHAGSSNDLDDLLFDCNEMQMQTRRNLMALHAREARDDKSWIALVEIEHFHPFSDLVTDRTMTRAFRFPGFEVAYIHSSHWLRMYMLRQTIRSLHDMRQRLIPGWRPDEKHAVTERELLFYVLSFCRLVPFFVETGHGATGDMSCFFLLYIAEQYFRNNKHWRWVRWIKHVSERIFTKGMSMPFGIAAPESPSQASDVRYSDEKAELAFNRIEFPNAPLLPDVGRNVTPQGTVWMPSRSAPTPTSPALDRVKQQISSPG
;
A
#
# COMPACT_ATOMS: atom_id res chain seq x y z
N MET A 1 12.36 10.37 15.60
CA MET A 1 12.07 9.08 14.94
C MET A 1 10.98 8.34 15.71
N ASN A 2 9.99 7.75 15.02
CA ASN A 2 8.79 7.12 15.55
C ASN A 2 9.05 5.81 16.33
N SER A 3 9.54 5.92 17.57
CA SER A 3 9.75 4.76 18.46
C SER A 3 8.47 3.91 18.60
N GLN A 4 7.29 4.52 18.71
CA GLN A 4 6.03 3.80 18.93
C GLN A 4 5.57 2.88 17.77
N SER A 5 5.80 3.27 16.51
CA SER A 5 5.42 2.42 15.36
C SER A 5 6.29 1.16 15.27
N ASN A 6 7.58 1.28 15.62
CA ASN A 6 8.50 0.15 15.65
C ASN A 6 8.18 -0.80 16.82
N HIS A 7 7.78 -0.29 17.99
CA HIS A 7 7.39 -1.13 19.13
C HIS A 7 6.17 -2.01 18.86
N LEU A 8 5.20 -1.54 18.07
CA LEU A 8 4.07 -2.38 17.67
C LEU A 8 4.48 -3.49 16.71
N GLY A 9 5.43 -3.19 15.82
CA GLY A 9 6.01 -4.19 14.93
C GLY A 9 6.67 -5.35 15.68
N LEU A 10 7.23 -5.10 16.87
CA LEU A 10 7.86 -6.13 17.72
C LEU A 10 6.85 -7.10 18.35
N ARG A 11 5.58 -6.69 18.51
CA ARG A 11 4.53 -7.53 19.07
C ARG A 11 3.94 -8.50 18.03
N LEU A 12 4.04 -8.19 16.73
CA LEU A 12 3.41 -8.97 15.67
C LEU A 12 3.90 -10.43 15.63
N PRO A 13 5.21 -10.74 15.72
CA PRO A 13 5.68 -12.13 15.77
C PRO A 13 5.04 -12.95 16.89
N ALA A 14 4.83 -12.38 18.08
CA ALA A 14 4.19 -13.08 19.19
C ALA A 14 2.71 -13.41 18.92
N LEU A 15 1.99 -12.55 18.19
CA LEU A 15 0.61 -12.85 17.77
C LEU A 15 0.56 -13.94 16.71
N LEU A 16 1.50 -13.94 15.76
CA LEU A 16 1.61 -14.98 14.73
C LEU A 16 1.97 -16.33 15.37
N GLU A 17 2.91 -16.36 16.29
CA GLU A 17 3.28 -17.57 17.02
C GLU A 17 2.11 -18.12 17.85
N ARG A 18 1.31 -17.25 18.49
CA ARG A 18 0.09 -17.67 19.18
C ARG A 18 -0.93 -18.26 18.21
N HIS A 19 -1.08 -17.68 17.02
CA HIS A 19 -1.95 -18.20 15.97
C HIS A 19 -1.50 -19.58 15.48
N ASP A 20 -0.19 -19.77 15.25
CA ASP A 20 0.37 -21.06 14.82
C ASP A 20 0.20 -22.16 15.88
N ARG A 21 0.14 -21.78 17.16
CA ARG A 21 -0.05 -22.70 18.30
C ARG A 21 -1.51 -22.99 18.63
N LEU A 22 -2.48 -22.31 18.00
CA LEU A 22 -3.90 -22.57 18.26
C LEU A 22 -4.28 -23.96 17.75
N ASP A 23 -4.70 -24.82 18.68
CA ASP A 23 -5.29 -26.12 18.37
C ASP A 23 -6.76 -26.14 18.80
N LEU A 24 -7.67 -26.23 17.83
CA LEU A 24 -9.12 -26.22 18.06
C LEU A 24 -9.65 -27.46 18.78
N ASN A 25 -8.84 -28.50 18.95
CA ASN A 25 -9.24 -29.75 19.62
C ASN A 25 -9.05 -29.70 21.15
N HIS A 26 -8.39 -28.68 21.68
CA HIS A 26 -8.14 -28.55 23.12
C HIS A 26 -9.32 -27.93 23.87
N ALA A 27 -9.49 -28.32 25.14
CA ALA A 27 -10.45 -27.67 26.03
C ALA A 27 -9.98 -26.25 26.36
N GLY A 28 -10.74 -25.23 25.94
CA GLY A 28 -10.38 -23.81 26.13
C GLY A 28 -10.09 -23.05 24.84
N SER A 29 -9.95 -23.73 23.70
CA SER A 29 -9.53 -23.11 22.43
C SER A 29 -10.45 -22.01 21.92
N SER A 30 -11.73 -22.01 22.31
CA SER A 30 -12.64 -20.91 21.97
C SER A 30 -12.30 -19.61 22.70
N ASN A 31 -11.84 -19.68 23.95
CA ASN A 31 -11.43 -18.49 24.71
C ASN A 31 -10.08 -17.98 24.20
N ASP A 32 -9.12 -18.88 23.97
CA ASP A 32 -7.80 -18.53 23.44
C ASP A 32 -7.90 -17.87 22.04
N LEU A 33 -8.83 -18.38 21.21
CA LEU A 33 -9.14 -17.79 19.91
C LEU A 33 -9.71 -16.38 20.07
N ASP A 34 -10.67 -16.20 20.96
CA ASP A 34 -11.35 -14.92 21.18
C ASP A 34 -10.40 -13.85 21.72
N ASP A 35 -9.54 -14.23 22.66
CA ASP A 35 -8.48 -13.38 23.22
C ASP A 35 -7.47 -13.00 22.13
N LEU A 36 -7.04 -13.95 21.30
CA LEU A 36 -6.13 -13.63 20.20
C LEU A 36 -6.79 -12.75 19.13
N LEU A 37 -8.07 -12.95 18.84
CA LEU A 37 -8.84 -12.11 17.94
C LEU A 37 -8.91 -10.66 18.48
N PHE A 38 -9.14 -10.51 19.79
CA PHE A 38 -9.14 -9.21 20.46
C PHE A 38 -7.79 -8.50 20.32
N ASP A 39 -6.69 -9.17 20.67
CA ASP A 39 -5.34 -8.62 20.60
C ASP A 39 -4.95 -8.21 19.17
N CYS A 40 -5.30 -9.05 18.18
CA CYS A 40 -5.06 -8.73 16.78
C CYS A 40 -5.83 -7.49 16.34
N ASN A 41 -7.10 -7.35 16.73
CA ASN A 41 -7.91 -6.17 16.41
C ASN A 41 -7.38 -4.90 17.11
N GLU A 42 -6.95 -5.01 18.36
CA GLU A 42 -6.33 -3.89 19.09
C GLU A 42 -5.07 -3.39 18.36
N MET A 43 -4.15 -4.30 18.04
CA MET A 43 -2.92 -3.96 17.31
C MET A 43 -3.24 -3.33 15.95
N GLN A 44 -4.23 -3.87 15.24
CA GLN A 44 -4.66 -3.38 13.93
C GLN A 44 -5.12 -1.93 14.05
N MET A 45 -5.99 -1.64 15.01
CA MET A 45 -6.49 -0.28 15.23
C MET A 45 -5.37 0.69 15.59
N GLN A 46 -4.46 0.28 16.47
CA GLN A 46 -3.33 1.11 16.88
C GLN A 46 -2.37 1.39 15.72
N THR A 47 -2.10 0.38 14.88
CA THR A 47 -1.26 0.52 13.69
C THR A 47 -1.85 1.50 12.68
N ARG A 48 -3.18 1.45 12.44
CA ARG A 48 -3.88 2.44 11.61
C ARG A 48 -3.81 3.86 12.21
N ARG A 49 -4.11 4.01 13.50
CA ARG A 49 -4.03 5.32 14.19
C ARG A 49 -2.64 5.94 14.10
N ASN A 50 -1.58 5.14 14.24
CA ASN A 50 -0.21 5.62 14.15
C ASN A 50 0.12 6.16 12.76
N LEU A 51 -0.31 5.48 11.70
CA LEU A 51 -0.12 5.97 10.33
C LEU A 51 -0.92 7.25 10.07
N MET A 52 -2.18 7.31 10.53
CA MET A 52 -3.00 8.52 10.42
C MET A 52 -2.37 9.71 11.14
N ALA A 53 -1.82 9.50 12.35
CA ALA A 53 -1.14 10.53 13.12
C ALA A 53 0.15 11.01 12.44
N LEU A 54 0.91 10.09 11.81
CA LEU A 54 2.08 10.44 11.00
C LEU A 54 1.68 11.36 9.86
N HIS A 55 0.68 10.97 9.07
CA HIS A 55 0.21 11.79 7.96
C HIS A 55 -0.34 13.15 8.41
N ALA A 56 -1.12 13.18 9.50
CA ALA A 56 -1.63 14.43 10.04
C ALA A 56 -0.51 15.38 10.48
N ARG A 57 0.63 14.84 10.94
CA ARG A 57 1.81 15.64 11.27
C ARG A 57 2.52 16.12 10.00
N GLU A 58 2.74 15.26 9.02
CA GLU A 58 3.38 15.62 7.75
C GLU A 58 2.59 16.66 6.96
N ALA A 59 1.25 16.62 7.01
CA ALA A 59 0.37 17.60 6.40
C ALA A 59 0.49 18.98 7.05
N ARG A 60 0.73 19.06 8.37
CA ARG A 60 0.98 20.35 9.06
C ARG A 60 2.31 20.97 8.68
N ASP A 61 3.30 20.13 8.38
CA ASP A 61 4.66 20.56 8.04
C ASP A 61 4.84 20.84 6.53
N ASP A 62 3.76 20.77 5.73
CA ASP A 62 3.74 20.83 4.26
C ASP A 62 4.73 19.85 3.57
N LYS A 63 4.98 18.71 4.23
CA LYS A 63 5.96 17.68 3.80
C LYS A 63 5.31 16.41 3.22
N SER A 64 3.99 16.33 3.17
CA SER A 64 3.25 15.09 2.84
C SER A 64 3.15 14.80 1.33
N TRP A 65 4.18 14.22 0.71
CA TRP A 65 4.17 13.99 -0.74
C TRP A 65 4.46 12.52 -1.06
N ILE A 66 3.54 11.66 -0.63
CA ILE A 66 3.37 10.37 -1.31
C ILE A 66 2.45 10.65 -2.49
N ALA A 67 2.89 10.32 -3.68
CA ALA A 67 2.10 10.48 -4.88
C ALA A 67 2.04 9.16 -5.62
N LEU A 68 0.87 8.83 -6.15
CA LEU A 68 0.76 7.78 -7.14
C LEU A 68 1.09 8.41 -8.50
N VAL A 69 2.16 7.99 -9.15
CA VAL A 69 2.63 8.56 -10.42
C VAL A 69 2.79 7.47 -11.47
N GLU A 70 2.75 7.83 -12.76
CA GLU A 70 2.96 6.88 -13.86
C GLU A 70 4.35 6.22 -13.76
N ILE A 71 4.45 4.93 -14.09
CA ILE A 71 5.68 4.15 -13.94
C ILE A 71 6.81 4.65 -14.86
N GLU A 72 6.48 5.37 -15.93
CA GLU A 72 7.41 6.03 -16.84
C GLU A 72 8.26 7.10 -16.14
N HIS A 73 7.86 7.57 -14.95
CA HIS A 73 8.65 8.49 -14.14
C HIS A 73 9.75 7.80 -13.30
N PHE A 74 9.88 6.47 -13.38
CA PHE A 74 10.89 5.67 -12.69
C PHE A 74 11.83 5.02 -13.71
N HIS A 75 12.70 5.81 -14.33
CA HIS A 75 13.55 5.37 -15.45
C HIS A 75 14.31 4.05 -15.18
N PRO A 76 15.01 3.87 -14.04
CA PRO A 76 15.68 2.61 -13.74
C PRO A 76 14.75 1.39 -13.80
N PHE A 77 13.51 1.54 -13.33
CA PHE A 77 12.51 0.48 -13.40
C PHE A 77 11.92 0.33 -14.81
N SER A 78 11.46 1.43 -15.41
CA SER A 78 10.71 1.42 -16.68
C SER A 78 11.55 0.96 -17.86
N ASP A 79 12.88 1.14 -17.79
CA ASP A 79 13.83 0.72 -18.80
C ASP A 79 14.14 -0.79 -18.71
N LEU A 80 14.08 -1.36 -17.50
CA LEU A 80 14.34 -2.79 -17.24
C LEU A 80 13.10 -3.67 -17.43
N VAL A 81 11.93 -3.14 -17.06
CA VAL A 81 10.66 -3.86 -17.02
C VAL A 81 9.71 -3.27 -18.06
N THR A 82 9.39 -4.04 -19.10
CA THR A 82 8.52 -3.59 -20.22
C THR A 82 7.05 -3.99 -20.05
N ASP A 83 6.74 -4.93 -19.14
CA ASP A 83 5.36 -5.31 -18.82
C ASP A 83 4.63 -4.15 -18.12
N ARG A 84 3.52 -3.68 -18.73
CA ARG A 84 2.67 -2.58 -18.25
C ARG A 84 1.41 -3.05 -17.52
N THR A 85 1.46 -4.22 -16.87
CA THR A 85 0.38 -4.70 -15.98
C THR A 85 0.10 -3.74 -14.83
N MET A 86 1.15 -3.13 -14.28
CA MET A 86 1.05 -2.03 -13.33
C MET A 86 1.43 -0.74 -14.06
N THR A 87 0.57 0.27 -14.06
CA THR A 87 0.84 1.54 -14.79
C THR A 87 1.23 2.69 -13.87
N ARG A 88 0.94 2.59 -12.57
CA ARG A 88 1.28 3.62 -11.59
C ARG A 88 1.98 3.04 -10.37
N ALA A 89 2.87 3.81 -9.76
CA ALA A 89 3.64 3.43 -8.58
C ALA A 89 3.77 4.58 -7.59
N PHE A 90 4.11 4.26 -6.34
CA PHE A 90 4.24 5.26 -5.29
C PHE A 90 5.59 5.98 -5.39
N ARG A 91 5.55 7.30 -5.45
CA ARG A 91 6.70 8.17 -5.26
C ARG A 91 6.70 8.68 -3.83
N PHE A 92 7.86 8.60 -3.17
CA PHE A 92 8.07 9.07 -1.81
C PHE A 92 9.11 10.20 -1.80
N PRO A 93 9.10 11.07 -0.78
CA PRO A 93 10.11 12.12 -0.63
C PRO A 93 11.48 11.57 -0.22
N GLY A 94 11.55 10.32 0.24
CA GLY A 94 12.80 9.65 0.58
C GLY A 94 12.59 8.21 1.03
N PHE A 95 13.69 7.46 1.10
CA PHE A 95 13.68 6.03 1.46
C PHE A 95 13.05 5.75 2.81
N GLU A 96 13.30 6.57 3.82
CA GLU A 96 12.75 6.38 5.17
C GLU A 96 11.21 6.36 5.17
N VAL A 97 10.60 7.25 4.39
CA VAL A 97 9.14 7.33 4.28
C VAL A 97 8.60 6.10 3.54
N ALA A 98 9.24 5.70 2.44
CA ALA A 98 8.90 4.49 1.71
C ALA A 98 8.99 3.24 2.61
N TYR A 99 10.05 3.15 3.42
CA TYR A 99 10.27 2.04 4.35
C TYR A 99 9.22 1.98 5.47
N ILE A 100 8.80 3.13 6.01
CA ILE A 100 7.71 3.19 7.00
C ILE A 100 6.41 2.66 6.40
N HIS A 101 6.09 3.05 5.16
CA HIS A 101 4.87 2.63 4.47
C HIS A 101 4.90 1.15 4.09
N SER A 102 6.03 0.67 3.55
CA SER A 102 6.20 -0.75 3.23
C SER A 102 6.04 -1.62 4.48
N SER A 103 6.68 -1.22 5.59
CA SER A 103 6.56 -1.90 6.87
C SER A 103 5.14 -1.86 7.43
N HIS A 104 4.44 -0.72 7.29
CA HIS A 104 3.05 -0.60 7.70
C HIS A 104 2.15 -1.55 6.91
N TRP A 105 2.19 -1.51 5.58
CA TRP A 105 1.35 -2.37 4.74
C TRP A 105 1.65 -3.84 4.94
N LEU A 106 2.92 -4.20 5.14
CA LEU A 106 3.32 -5.58 5.45
C LEU A 106 2.70 -6.05 6.76
N ARG A 107 2.85 -5.28 7.84
CA ARG A 107 2.26 -5.62 9.15
C ARG A 107 0.74 -5.71 9.08
N MET A 108 0.10 -4.77 8.39
CA MET A 108 -1.34 -4.78 8.19
C MET A 108 -1.80 -6.00 7.38
N TYR A 109 -1.11 -6.35 6.30
CA TYR A 109 -1.43 -7.55 5.52
C TYR A 109 -1.36 -8.81 6.39
N MET A 110 -0.25 -9.01 7.09
CA MET A 110 -0.06 -10.18 7.97
C MET A 110 -1.15 -10.25 9.03
N LEU A 111 -1.40 -9.14 9.73
CA LEU A 111 -2.39 -9.07 10.79
C LEU A 111 -3.82 -9.31 10.30
N ARG A 112 -4.20 -8.74 9.15
CA ARG A 112 -5.53 -8.93 8.57
C ARG A 112 -5.70 -10.35 8.02
N GLN A 113 -4.65 -10.95 7.47
CA GLN A 113 -4.65 -12.35 7.08
C GLN A 113 -4.83 -13.29 8.28
N THR A 114 -4.15 -13.01 9.40
CA THR A 114 -4.33 -13.74 10.66
C THR A 114 -5.76 -13.60 11.19
N ILE A 115 -6.31 -12.38 11.23
CA ILE A 115 -7.71 -12.15 11.64
C ILE A 115 -8.68 -12.93 10.75
N ARG A 116 -8.46 -12.96 9.42
CA ARG A 116 -9.28 -13.75 8.50
C ARG A 116 -9.24 -15.23 8.86
N SER A 117 -8.04 -15.78 9.09
CA SER A 117 -7.87 -17.16 9.51
C SER A 117 -8.57 -17.46 10.85
N LEU A 118 -8.49 -16.54 11.82
CA LEU A 118 -9.19 -16.67 13.11
C LEU A 118 -10.71 -16.64 12.95
N HIS A 119 -11.24 -15.80 12.06
CA HIS A 119 -12.67 -15.82 11.73
C HIS A 119 -13.10 -17.17 11.15
N ASP A 120 -12.32 -17.74 10.23
CA ASP A 120 -12.59 -19.05 9.64
C ASP A 120 -12.56 -20.16 10.71
N MET A 121 -11.58 -20.10 11.63
CA MET A 121 -11.50 -21.03 12.76
C MET A 121 -12.71 -20.91 13.69
N ARG A 122 -13.13 -19.67 14.03
CA ARG A 122 -14.28 -19.43 14.89
C ARG A 122 -15.59 -19.91 14.27
N GLN A 123 -15.76 -19.72 12.97
CA GLN A 123 -16.93 -20.21 12.24
C GLN A 123 -17.02 -21.74 12.24
N ARG A 124 -15.89 -22.45 12.30
CA ARG A 124 -15.87 -23.92 12.46
C ARG A 124 -16.33 -24.36 13.84
N LEU A 125 -16.00 -23.59 14.88
CA LEU A 125 -16.43 -23.85 16.27
C LEU A 125 -17.90 -23.50 16.49
N ILE A 126 -18.38 -22.40 15.89
CA ILE A 126 -19.74 -21.90 16.04
C ILE A 126 -20.37 -21.75 14.65
N PRO A 127 -21.03 -22.79 14.12
CA PRO A 127 -21.67 -22.73 12.81
C PRO A 127 -22.69 -21.59 12.73
N GLY A 128 -22.59 -20.78 11.67
CA GLY A 128 -23.44 -19.61 11.47
C GLY A 128 -22.92 -18.32 12.11
N TRP A 129 -21.90 -18.38 12.96
CA TRP A 129 -21.20 -17.18 13.42
C TRP A 129 -20.54 -16.45 12.26
N ARG A 130 -20.63 -15.13 12.27
CA ARG A 130 -19.93 -14.23 11.34
C ARG A 130 -19.41 -13.02 12.10
N PRO A 131 -18.25 -12.46 11.71
CA PRO A 131 -17.79 -11.21 12.27
C PRO A 131 -18.74 -10.07 11.89
N ASP A 132 -18.83 -9.05 12.75
CA ASP A 132 -19.48 -7.78 12.39
C ASP A 132 -18.86 -7.22 11.10
N GLU A 133 -19.66 -6.51 10.29
CA GLU A 133 -19.22 -5.90 9.03
C GLU A 133 -17.99 -4.99 9.20
N LYS A 134 -17.90 -4.28 10.34
CA LYS A 134 -16.76 -3.41 10.69
C LYS A 134 -15.45 -4.17 10.96
N HIS A 135 -15.55 -5.44 11.37
CA HIS A 135 -14.40 -6.28 11.71
C HIS A 135 -14.05 -7.26 10.59
N ALA A 136 -15.00 -7.54 9.69
CA ALA A 136 -14.84 -8.42 8.55
C ALA A 136 -13.59 -8.05 7.73
N VAL A 137 -12.82 -9.07 7.35
CA VAL A 137 -11.66 -8.92 6.47
C VAL A 137 -12.16 -9.17 5.05
N THR A 138 -12.03 -8.16 4.18
CA THR A 138 -12.48 -8.27 2.80
C THR A 138 -11.32 -8.61 1.87
N GLU A 139 -11.60 -9.34 0.80
CA GLU A 139 -10.60 -9.65 -0.23
C GLU A 139 -10.05 -8.36 -0.88
N ARG A 140 -10.90 -7.35 -1.05
CA ARG A 140 -10.51 -6.03 -1.56
C ARG A 140 -9.46 -5.36 -0.67
N GLU A 141 -9.57 -5.48 0.66
CA GLU A 141 -8.60 -4.93 1.59
C GLU A 141 -7.23 -5.64 1.45
N LEU A 142 -7.23 -6.96 1.38
CA LEU A 142 -5.98 -7.74 1.27
C LEU A 142 -5.29 -7.48 -0.07
N LEU A 143 -6.06 -7.48 -1.16
CA LEU A 143 -5.59 -7.15 -2.49
C LEU A 143 -4.96 -5.75 -2.53
N PHE A 144 -5.53 -4.79 -1.81
CA PHE A 144 -4.95 -3.45 -1.70
C PHE A 144 -3.55 -3.47 -1.08
N TYR A 145 -3.32 -4.17 0.04
CA TYR A 145 -1.97 -4.23 0.62
C TYR A 145 -0.98 -4.90 -0.34
N VAL A 146 -1.41 -5.97 -1.00
CA VAL A 146 -0.58 -6.70 -1.95
C VAL A 146 -0.22 -5.86 -3.18
N LEU A 147 -1.19 -5.15 -3.76
CA LEU A 147 -0.93 -4.22 -4.86
C LEU A 147 -0.04 -3.04 -4.41
N SER A 148 -0.13 -2.65 -3.13
CA SER A 148 0.75 -1.63 -2.57
C SER A 148 2.21 -2.10 -2.48
N PHE A 149 2.44 -3.39 -2.23
CA PHE A 149 3.78 -4.00 -2.31
C PHE A 149 4.37 -3.87 -3.71
N CYS A 150 3.59 -4.24 -4.74
CA CYS A 150 4.02 -4.13 -6.13
C CYS A 150 4.37 -2.68 -6.51
N ARG A 151 3.59 -1.71 -6.02
CA ARG A 151 3.76 -0.28 -6.31
C ARG A 151 4.91 0.39 -5.58
N LEU A 152 5.51 -0.27 -4.60
CA LEU A 152 6.75 0.19 -3.97
C LEU A 152 7.98 -0.12 -4.81
N VAL A 153 7.91 -1.17 -5.62
CA VAL A 153 9.08 -1.70 -6.33
C VAL A 153 9.77 -0.64 -7.20
N PRO A 154 9.07 0.13 -8.04
CA PRO A 154 9.73 1.11 -8.90
C PRO A 154 10.52 2.16 -8.12
N PHE A 155 10.04 2.57 -6.94
CA PHE A 155 10.77 3.50 -6.08
C PHE A 155 12.00 2.85 -5.46
N PHE A 156 11.89 1.62 -4.94
CA PHE A 156 12.99 0.95 -4.26
C PHE A 156 14.13 0.53 -5.20
N VAL A 157 13.87 0.32 -6.48
CA VAL A 157 14.92 0.00 -7.47
C VAL A 157 15.63 1.25 -8.04
N GLU A 158 15.23 2.46 -7.65
CA GLU A 158 15.96 3.67 -8.00
C GLU A 158 17.41 3.60 -7.50
N THR A 159 18.35 4.12 -8.31
CA THR A 159 19.79 3.96 -8.12
C THR A 159 20.31 4.48 -6.78
N GLY A 160 19.57 5.39 -6.13
CA GLY A 160 19.91 5.94 -4.81
C GLY A 160 19.70 4.98 -3.63
N HIS A 161 19.04 3.83 -3.81
CA HIS A 161 18.69 2.92 -2.71
C HIS A 161 19.56 1.65 -2.63
N GLY A 162 20.26 1.31 -3.71
CA GLY A 162 21.20 0.18 -3.79
C GLY A 162 20.64 -1.14 -3.24
N ALA A 163 21.51 -1.94 -2.62
CA ALA A 163 21.15 -3.26 -2.10
C ALA A 163 20.04 -3.24 -1.02
N THR A 164 19.90 -2.14 -0.27
CA THR A 164 18.85 -2.02 0.75
C THR A 164 17.46 -1.90 0.11
N GLY A 165 17.36 -1.21 -1.02
CA GLY A 165 16.14 -1.17 -1.83
C GLY A 165 15.80 -2.55 -2.39
N ASP A 166 16.78 -3.25 -2.96
CA ASP A 166 16.60 -4.59 -3.52
C ASP A 166 16.11 -5.60 -2.46
N MET A 167 16.76 -5.63 -1.28
CA MET A 167 16.34 -6.49 -0.17
C MET A 167 14.92 -6.14 0.33
N SER A 168 14.54 -4.86 0.27
CA SER A 168 13.20 -4.42 0.68
C SER A 168 12.11 -4.89 -0.30
N CYS A 169 12.41 -4.96 -1.60
CA CYS A 169 11.49 -5.50 -2.61
C CYS A 169 11.33 -7.01 -2.51
N PHE A 170 12.41 -7.71 -2.17
CA PHE A 170 12.50 -9.16 -2.23
C PHE A 170 11.34 -9.87 -1.49
N PHE A 171 11.19 -9.58 -0.20
CA PHE A 171 10.20 -10.24 0.65
C PHE A 171 8.76 -9.82 0.29
N LEU A 172 8.58 -8.56 -0.11
CA LEU A 172 7.29 -8.02 -0.50
C LEU A 172 6.76 -8.67 -1.78
N LEU A 173 7.63 -8.87 -2.78
CA LEU A 173 7.29 -9.57 -4.01
C LEU A 173 6.99 -11.05 -3.77
N TYR A 174 7.72 -11.71 -2.87
CA TYR A 174 7.42 -13.09 -2.47
C TYR A 174 6.00 -13.21 -1.91
N ILE A 175 5.63 -12.36 -0.95
CA ILE A 175 4.29 -12.37 -0.36
C ILE A 175 3.22 -12.10 -1.42
N ALA A 176 3.45 -11.10 -2.27
CA ALA A 176 2.52 -10.75 -3.34
C ALA A 176 2.30 -11.91 -4.31
N GLU A 177 3.37 -12.62 -4.67
CA GLU A 177 3.30 -13.79 -5.54
C GLU A 177 2.46 -14.91 -4.92
N GLN A 178 2.71 -15.26 -3.66
CA GLN A 178 1.94 -16.30 -2.95
C GLN A 178 0.44 -15.95 -2.93
N TYR A 179 0.13 -14.69 -2.63
CA TYR A 179 -1.24 -14.20 -2.64
C TYR A 179 -1.88 -14.30 -4.03
N PHE A 180 -1.20 -13.84 -5.07
CA PHE A 180 -1.73 -13.86 -6.43
C PHE A 180 -1.89 -15.28 -6.98
N ARG A 181 -0.98 -16.21 -6.64
CA ARG A 181 -1.13 -17.64 -6.97
C ARG A 181 -2.36 -18.24 -6.31
N ASN A 182 -2.52 -18.04 -5.00
CA ASN A 182 -3.65 -18.59 -4.25
C ASN A 182 -5.00 -18.06 -4.73
N ASN A 183 -5.04 -16.80 -5.20
CA ASN A 183 -6.25 -16.15 -5.71
C ASN A 183 -6.38 -16.15 -7.25
N LYS A 184 -5.50 -16.89 -7.96
CA LYS A 184 -5.54 -17.06 -9.43
C LYS A 184 -5.39 -15.76 -10.24
N HIS A 185 -4.70 -14.76 -9.70
CA HIS A 185 -4.33 -13.50 -10.38
C HIS A 185 -3.11 -13.70 -11.28
N TRP A 186 -3.23 -14.55 -12.32
CA TRP A 186 -2.10 -15.01 -13.12
C TRP A 186 -1.39 -13.91 -13.91
N ARG A 187 -2.07 -12.81 -14.24
CA ARG A 187 -1.42 -11.65 -14.86
C ARG A 187 -0.38 -11.06 -13.92
N TRP A 188 -0.73 -10.88 -12.65
CA TRP A 188 0.17 -10.37 -11.62
C TRP A 188 1.29 -11.36 -11.27
N VAL A 189 1.01 -12.67 -11.26
CA VAL A 189 2.08 -13.68 -11.08
C VAL A 189 3.14 -13.57 -12.18
N ARG A 190 2.71 -13.43 -13.45
CA ARG A 190 3.64 -13.24 -14.58
C ARG A 190 4.40 -11.93 -14.47
N TRP A 191 3.72 -10.85 -14.08
CA TRP A 191 4.36 -9.56 -13.86
C TRP A 191 5.43 -9.64 -12.78
N ILE A 192 5.16 -10.25 -11.62
CA ILE A 192 6.16 -10.42 -10.55
C ILE A 192 7.36 -11.21 -11.04
N LYS A 193 7.14 -12.32 -11.76
CA LYS A 193 8.23 -13.11 -12.32
C LYS A 193 9.09 -12.26 -13.26
N HIS A 194 8.47 -11.52 -14.17
CA HIS A 194 9.16 -10.65 -15.11
C HIS A 194 9.96 -9.56 -14.41
N VAL A 195 9.38 -8.93 -13.37
CA VAL A 195 10.07 -7.94 -12.52
C VAL A 195 11.28 -8.57 -11.85
N SER A 196 11.10 -9.68 -11.13
CA SER A 196 12.16 -10.36 -10.39
C SER A 196 13.35 -10.78 -11.26
N GLU A 197 13.09 -11.24 -12.49
CA GLU A 197 14.15 -11.60 -13.44
C GLU A 197 14.97 -10.41 -13.95
N ARG A 198 14.42 -9.19 -13.87
CA ARG A 198 15.01 -7.97 -14.45
C ARG A 198 15.65 -7.07 -13.40
N ILE A 199 15.07 -6.98 -12.20
CA ILE A 199 15.57 -6.10 -11.14
C ILE A 199 16.61 -6.79 -10.25
N PHE A 200 16.54 -8.11 -10.08
CA PHE A 200 17.51 -8.83 -9.24
C PHE A 200 18.68 -9.33 -10.07
N THR A 201 19.90 -9.02 -9.64
CA THR A 201 21.14 -9.45 -10.29
C THR A 201 21.43 -10.95 -10.09
N LYS A 202 22.23 -11.54 -11.00
CA LYS A 202 22.74 -12.92 -10.87
C LYS A 202 23.51 -13.07 -9.55
N GLY A 203 22.88 -13.67 -8.55
CA GLY A 203 23.42 -13.84 -7.18
C GLY A 203 22.41 -13.52 -6.09
N MET A 204 21.40 -12.69 -6.38
CA MET A 204 20.21 -12.47 -5.55
C MET A 204 18.96 -13.11 -6.18
N SER A 205 19.12 -14.32 -6.71
CA SER A 205 17.96 -15.10 -7.17
C SER A 205 17.09 -15.46 -5.96
N MET A 206 15.76 -15.44 -6.13
CA MET A 206 14.83 -15.91 -5.10
C MET A 206 15.25 -17.32 -4.64
N PRO A 207 15.53 -17.57 -3.33
CA PRO A 207 16.01 -18.87 -2.86
C PRO A 207 14.96 -19.96 -3.03
N PHE A 208 13.69 -19.55 -3.11
CA PHE A 208 12.58 -20.40 -3.53
C PHE A 208 12.33 -20.08 -4.98
N GLY A 209 12.78 -20.95 -5.89
CA GLY A 209 12.52 -20.77 -7.32
C GLY A 209 11.04 -20.46 -7.53
N ILE A 210 10.75 -19.36 -8.24
CA ILE A 210 9.41 -19.03 -8.70
C ILE A 210 8.95 -20.24 -9.51
N ALA A 211 8.18 -21.13 -8.88
CA ALA A 211 7.76 -22.38 -9.50
C ALA A 211 7.14 -22.03 -10.85
N ALA A 212 7.63 -22.65 -11.93
CA ALA A 212 7.08 -22.44 -13.26
C ALA A 212 5.54 -22.55 -13.18
N PRO A 213 4.78 -21.71 -13.91
CA PRO A 213 3.34 -21.82 -13.88
C PRO A 213 2.97 -23.24 -14.31
N GLU A 214 2.40 -24.04 -13.40
CA GLU A 214 1.76 -25.29 -13.76
C GLU A 214 0.51 -24.93 -14.58
N SER A 215 0.72 -24.93 -15.90
CA SER A 215 -0.22 -24.91 -17.02
C SER A 215 -1.15 -23.70 -17.22
N PRO A 216 -0.90 -22.91 -18.29
CA PRO A 216 -1.88 -22.04 -18.91
C PRO A 216 -2.69 -22.84 -19.95
N SER A 217 -3.80 -23.46 -19.56
CA SER A 217 -4.73 -24.08 -20.53
C SER A 217 -6.19 -23.70 -20.34
N GLN A 218 -6.53 -22.78 -19.42
CA GLN A 218 -7.91 -22.27 -19.25
C GLN A 218 -7.98 -20.77 -18.90
N ALA A 219 -7.03 -19.96 -19.38
CA ALA A 219 -6.90 -18.54 -19.00
C ALA A 219 -7.66 -17.54 -19.93
N SER A 220 -8.75 -17.96 -20.58
CA SER A 220 -9.56 -17.05 -21.40
C SER A 220 -10.56 -16.22 -20.59
N ASP A 221 -11.00 -16.68 -19.42
CA ASP A 221 -12.07 -16.02 -18.64
C ASP A 221 -11.60 -15.06 -17.53
N VAL A 222 -10.31 -15.06 -17.17
CA VAL A 222 -9.81 -14.28 -16.01
C VAL A 222 -9.36 -12.85 -16.36
N ARG A 223 -9.31 -12.49 -17.65
CA ARG A 223 -8.90 -11.13 -18.09
C ARG A 223 -9.73 -10.01 -17.46
N TYR A 224 -10.99 -10.28 -17.11
CA TYR A 224 -11.94 -9.27 -16.64
C TYR A 224 -11.78 -8.87 -15.16
N SER A 225 -11.16 -9.71 -14.29
CA SER A 225 -11.02 -9.37 -12.86
C SER A 225 -9.75 -8.55 -12.56
N ASP A 226 -8.64 -8.82 -13.25
CA ASP A 226 -7.34 -8.18 -13.00
C ASP A 226 -7.31 -6.71 -13.48
N GLU A 227 -7.92 -6.39 -14.63
CA GLU A 227 -8.06 -5.01 -15.10
C GLU A 227 -8.98 -4.20 -14.19
N LYS A 228 -10.05 -4.83 -13.70
CA LYS A 228 -10.94 -4.23 -12.71
C LYS A 228 -10.21 -4.01 -11.39
N ALA A 229 -9.30 -4.89 -10.98
CA ALA A 229 -8.47 -4.71 -9.78
C ALA A 229 -7.49 -3.54 -9.93
N GLU A 230 -6.80 -3.44 -11.08
CA GLU A 230 -5.89 -2.33 -11.37
C GLU A 230 -6.62 -0.99 -11.47
N LEU A 231 -7.73 -0.95 -12.22
CA LEU A 231 -8.60 0.22 -12.32
C LEU A 231 -9.23 0.57 -10.97
N ALA A 232 -9.66 -0.43 -10.18
CA ALA A 232 -10.17 -0.20 -8.84
C ALA A 232 -9.08 0.41 -7.99
N PHE A 233 -7.85 -0.13 -7.97
CA PHE A 233 -6.75 0.43 -7.19
C PHE A 233 -6.41 1.86 -7.59
N ASN A 234 -6.32 2.13 -8.89
CA ASN A 234 -6.04 3.47 -9.41
C ASN A 234 -7.19 4.46 -9.12
N ARG A 235 -8.40 3.95 -8.82
CA ARG A 235 -9.57 4.70 -8.34
C ARG A 235 -9.80 4.59 -6.83
N ILE A 236 -9.00 3.81 -6.09
CA ILE A 236 -9.16 3.67 -4.65
C ILE A 236 -8.70 5.00 -4.06
N GLU A 237 -9.69 5.85 -3.78
CA GLU A 237 -9.59 6.79 -2.68
C GLU A 237 -9.43 5.96 -1.41
N PHE A 238 -8.31 6.17 -0.73
CA PHE A 238 -7.88 5.45 0.44
C PHE A 238 -9.02 5.19 1.44
N PRO A 239 -9.32 3.94 1.80
CA PRO A 239 -10.12 3.69 2.98
C PRO A 239 -9.25 4.02 4.19
N ASN A 240 -9.36 5.26 4.68
CA ASN A 240 -8.69 5.82 5.87
C ASN A 240 -7.21 6.23 5.74
N ALA A 241 -6.70 6.49 4.53
CA ALA A 241 -5.49 7.30 4.38
C ALA A 241 -5.86 8.70 3.88
N PRO A 242 -5.04 9.72 4.15
CA PRO A 242 -5.25 11.03 3.58
C PRO A 242 -5.30 10.90 2.06
N LEU A 243 -6.23 11.61 1.42
CA LEU A 243 -6.33 11.73 -0.03
C LEU A 243 -4.93 11.98 -0.60
N LEU A 244 -4.31 10.97 -1.22
CA LEU A 244 -3.08 11.23 -1.95
C LEU A 244 -3.47 12.12 -3.13
N PRO A 245 -2.78 13.25 -3.34
CA PRO A 245 -3.05 14.07 -4.50
C PRO A 245 -2.83 13.23 -5.76
N ASP A 246 -3.85 13.13 -6.61
CA ASP A 246 -3.72 12.57 -7.94
C ASP A 246 -2.91 13.57 -8.78
N VAL A 247 -1.58 13.47 -8.72
CA VAL A 247 -0.68 14.35 -9.46
C VAL A 247 -0.55 13.83 -10.90
N GLY A 248 -1.68 13.73 -11.59
CA GLY A 248 -1.70 13.60 -13.02
C GLY A 248 -1.11 14.87 -13.64
N ARG A 249 0.12 14.74 -14.18
CA ARG A 249 0.81 15.66 -15.10
C ARG A 249 1.73 16.76 -14.55
N ASN A 250 1.80 17.03 -13.25
CA ASN A 250 2.65 18.12 -12.71
C ASN A 250 3.68 17.66 -11.68
N VAL A 251 4.61 16.78 -12.09
CA VAL A 251 5.77 16.38 -11.27
C VAL A 251 7.03 16.90 -11.96
N THR A 252 7.80 17.77 -11.29
CA THR A 252 9.13 18.14 -11.78
C THR A 252 10.13 16.99 -11.54
N PRO A 253 11.19 16.85 -12.36
CA PRO A 253 12.19 15.78 -12.23
C PRO A 253 12.86 15.71 -10.85
N GLN A 254 12.80 16.80 -10.07
CA GLN A 254 13.41 16.95 -8.75
C GLN A 254 12.44 16.65 -7.58
N GLY A 255 11.22 16.17 -7.87
CA GLY A 255 10.28 15.74 -6.82
C GLY A 255 9.47 16.87 -6.16
N THR A 256 9.55 18.10 -6.67
CA THR A 256 8.64 19.18 -6.26
C THR A 256 7.41 19.20 -7.18
N VAL A 257 6.29 18.65 -6.73
CA VAL A 257 4.94 18.98 -7.22
C VAL A 257 4.69 20.48 -6.98
N TRP A 258 4.02 21.18 -7.88
CA TRP A 258 3.46 22.49 -7.56
C TRP A 258 2.00 22.29 -7.21
N MET A 259 1.60 22.60 -5.98
CA MET A 259 0.18 22.83 -5.68
C MET A 259 -0.21 24.13 -6.38
N PRO A 260 -1.28 24.19 -7.20
CA PRO A 260 -1.95 25.45 -7.43
C PRO A 260 -2.39 25.96 -6.06
N SER A 261 -1.92 27.15 -5.67
CA SER A 261 -2.33 27.76 -4.41
C SER A 261 -3.85 27.66 -4.31
N ARG A 262 -4.37 26.93 -3.31
CA ARG A 262 -5.78 27.02 -2.96
C ARG A 262 -6.00 28.46 -2.54
N SER A 263 -6.61 29.23 -3.44
CA SER A 263 -7.00 30.62 -3.27
C SER A 263 -5.88 31.52 -2.75
N ALA A 264 -5.19 32.21 -3.67
CA ALA A 264 -4.81 33.57 -3.36
C ALA A 264 -6.10 34.29 -2.88
N PRO A 265 -6.10 35.00 -1.74
CA PRO A 265 -7.20 35.90 -1.46
C PRO A 265 -7.28 36.82 -2.68
N THR A 266 -8.43 36.83 -3.33
CA THR A 266 -8.73 37.82 -4.36
C THR A 266 -8.39 39.17 -3.75
N PRO A 267 -7.60 40.04 -4.40
CA PRO A 267 -7.40 41.37 -3.90
C PRO A 267 -8.72 42.12 -4.07
N THR A 268 -9.63 41.97 -3.11
CA THR A 268 -10.67 42.96 -2.87
C THR A 268 -9.97 44.12 -2.19
N SER A 269 -9.31 44.94 -3.00
CA SER A 269 -8.89 46.27 -2.60
C SER A 269 -10.07 47.20 -2.85
N PRO A 270 -10.74 47.76 -1.83
CA PRO A 270 -11.66 48.87 -2.02
C PRO A 270 -10.91 50.20 -2.24
N ALA A 271 -9.57 50.18 -2.35
CA ALA A 271 -8.74 51.38 -2.35
C ALA A 271 -8.36 51.89 -3.74
N LEU A 272 -8.81 51.25 -4.83
CA LEU A 272 -8.50 51.67 -6.20
C LEU A 272 -9.69 52.28 -6.98
N ASP A 273 -10.90 52.25 -6.43
CA ASP A 273 -12.06 52.97 -7.01
C ASP A 273 -12.22 54.40 -6.49
N ARG A 274 -11.41 54.83 -5.51
CA ARG A 274 -11.40 56.24 -5.04
C ARG A 274 -10.43 57.16 -5.77
N VAL A 275 -9.59 56.65 -6.66
CA VAL A 275 -8.63 57.47 -7.44
C VAL A 275 -9.10 57.70 -8.89
N LYS A 276 -10.17 57.02 -9.33
CA LYS A 276 -10.79 57.23 -10.66
C LYS A 276 -12.03 58.14 -10.66
N GLN A 277 -12.45 58.66 -9.50
CA GLN A 277 -13.53 59.66 -9.41
C GLN A 277 -13.06 61.10 -9.11
N GLN A 278 -11.76 61.38 -9.12
CA GLN A 278 -11.22 62.74 -8.94
C GLN A 278 -10.43 63.30 -10.14
N ILE A 279 -10.43 62.62 -11.29
CA ILE A 279 -9.80 63.13 -12.52
C ILE A 279 -10.74 62.92 -13.72
N SER A 280 -11.94 63.47 -13.65
CA SER A 280 -12.80 63.75 -14.82
C SER A 280 -14.05 64.55 -14.43
N SER A 281 -13.88 65.83 -14.15
CA SER A 281 -14.94 66.83 -14.35
C SER A 281 -14.27 68.17 -14.71
N PRO A 282 -14.48 68.69 -15.93
CA PRO A 282 -14.20 70.08 -16.27
C PRO A 282 -15.41 70.93 -15.87
N GLY A 283 -15.18 72.03 -15.17
CA GLY A 283 -16.20 72.98 -14.73
C GLY A 283 -15.76 73.75 -13.50
#